data_AF-A0A7S0FGV2-F1
#
_entry.id   AF-A0A7S0FGV2-F1
#
_cell.length_a   1.000
_cell.length_b   1.000
_cell.length_c   1.000
_cell.angle_alpha   90.00
_cell.angle_beta   90.00
_cell.angle_gamma   90.00
#
_symmetry.space_group_name_H-M   'P 1'
#
loop_
_entity.id
_entity.type
_entity.pdbx_description
1 polymer ?
#
loop_
_entity_poly.entity_id
_entity_poly.type
_entity_poly.pdbx_seq_one_letter_code
_entity_poly.pdbx_strand_id
1 'polypeptide(L)'
;TLCSATHEIHGLCCKTACEIVYYYEHSTSDWMCHLDDDTYLNYPQMVKYLSQFDPREEHYIGFSPTADGTWAVDTKRKEMMERAAKEGKPLKPSISISTKKDGDVIHKDEEKEGVIRVPYGTGGSGWCLSRPLVDRGIDTFANLQVECANIAYPDDVSLGYVIQEKLGGPKM
;
A
#
# COMPACT_ATOMS: atom_id res chain seq x y z
N THR A 1 12.01 -12.71 -9.68
CA THR A 1 11.49 -11.62 -10.55
C THR A 1 12.67 -10.90 -11.19
N LEU A 2 12.47 -10.06 -12.21
CA LEU A 2 13.53 -9.21 -12.81
C LEU A 2 13.69 -7.86 -12.08
N CYS A 3 13.13 -7.75 -10.87
CA CYS A 3 13.20 -6.56 -10.03
C CYS A 3 14.56 -6.44 -9.33
N SER A 4 14.89 -5.22 -8.88
CA SER A 4 16.07 -4.98 -8.05
C SER A 4 16.09 -5.88 -6.80
N ALA A 5 17.27 -6.34 -6.40
CA ALA A 5 17.47 -7.05 -5.15
C ALA A 5 17.43 -6.12 -3.92
N THR A 6 17.47 -4.79 -4.11
CA THR A 6 17.45 -3.81 -3.03
C THR A 6 16.09 -3.74 -2.30
N HIS A 7 16.12 -3.30 -1.04
CA HIS A 7 14.93 -2.93 -0.24
C HIS A 7 14.57 -1.45 -0.41
N GLU A 8 14.94 -0.85 -1.54
CA GLU A 8 14.52 0.51 -1.88
C GLU A 8 13.08 0.49 -2.38
N ILE A 9 12.39 1.64 -2.28
CA ILE A 9 10.98 1.80 -2.67
C ILE A 9 10.69 1.16 -4.04
N HIS A 10 11.50 1.47 -5.05
CA HIS A 10 11.32 0.92 -6.40
C HIS A 10 11.46 -0.61 -6.45
N GLY A 11 12.40 -1.18 -5.68
CA GLY A 11 12.64 -2.61 -5.63
C GLY A 11 11.47 -3.37 -5.01
N LEU A 12 10.96 -2.88 -3.88
CA LEU A 12 9.81 -3.46 -3.17
C LEU A 12 8.53 -3.38 -4.02
N CYS A 13 8.20 -2.20 -4.55
CA CYS A 13 7.00 -2.04 -5.37
C CYS A 13 7.00 -2.91 -6.62
N CYS A 14 8.16 -3.13 -7.25
CA CYS A 14 8.28 -4.04 -8.38
C CYS A 14 8.02 -5.50 -7.98
N LYS A 15 8.51 -5.93 -6.81
CA LYS A 15 8.27 -7.29 -6.28
C LYS A 15 6.79 -7.49 -5.99
N THR A 16 6.16 -6.54 -5.31
CA THR A 16 4.72 -6.56 -5.02
C THR A 16 3.87 -6.57 -6.30
N ALA A 17 4.22 -5.77 -7.31
CA ALA A 17 3.58 -5.84 -8.63
C ALA A 17 3.70 -7.25 -9.25
N CYS A 18 4.89 -7.84 -9.21
CA CYS A 18 5.12 -9.18 -9.73
C CYS A 18 4.32 -10.26 -8.98
N GLU A 19 4.14 -10.12 -7.67
CA GLU A 19 3.31 -11.04 -6.87
C GLU A 19 1.84 -10.98 -7.31
N ILE A 20 1.30 -9.77 -7.49
CA ILE A 20 -0.08 -9.57 -7.93
C ILE A 20 -0.29 -10.13 -9.34
N VAL A 21 0.63 -9.84 -10.26
CA VAL A 21 0.59 -10.36 -11.63
C VAL A 21 0.69 -11.88 -11.64
N TYR A 22 1.60 -12.46 -10.85
CA TYR A 22 1.75 -13.91 -10.77
C TYR A 22 0.45 -14.58 -10.29
N TYR A 23 -0.17 -14.04 -9.24
CA TYR A 23 -1.47 -14.50 -8.76
C TYR A 23 -2.54 -14.40 -9.85
N TYR A 24 -2.66 -13.26 -10.53
CA TYR A 24 -3.65 -13.02 -11.58
C TYR A 24 -3.53 -14.04 -12.73
N GLU A 25 -2.31 -14.30 -13.19
CA GLU A 25 -2.04 -15.17 -14.34
C GLU A 25 -2.12 -16.68 -14.00
N HIS A 26 -1.79 -17.08 -12.78
CA HIS A 26 -1.55 -18.49 -12.45
C HIS A 26 -2.49 -19.07 -11.37
N SER A 27 -3.25 -18.24 -10.65
CA SER A 27 -4.13 -18.70 -9.59
C SER A 27 -5.61 -18.61 -9.99
N THR A 28 -6.40 -19.55 -9.48
CA THR A 28 -7.88 -19.52 -9.50
C THR A 28 -8.46 -19.28 -8.11
N SER A 29 -7.64 -18.95 -7.12
CA SER A 29 -8.08 -18.72 -5.74
C SER A 29 -8.83 -17.40 -5.62
N ASP A 30 -9.84 -17.35 -4.74
CA ASP A 30 -10.65 -16.13 -4.50
C ASP A 30 -9.87 -14.99 -3.83
N TRP A 31 -8.76 -15.31 -3.16
CA TRP A 31 -7.98 -14.37 -2.37
C TRP A 31 -6.50 -14.46 -2.75
N MET A 32 -5.88 -13.29 -2.93
CA MET A 32 -4.44 -13.11 -2.86
C MET A 32 -4.09 -12.56 -1.49
N CYS A 33 -3.07 -13.09 -0.82
CA CYS A 33 -2.53 -12.49 0.40
C CYS A 33 -1.02 -12.35 0.29
N HIS A 34 -0.51 -11.19 0.70
CA HIS A 34 0.91 -10.89 0.82
C HIS A 34 1.34 -11.01 2.29
N LEU A 35 2.52 -11.59 2.50
CA LEU A 35 3.13 -11.85 3.79
C LEU A 35 4.66 -11.71 3.63
N ASP A 36 5.31 -11.05 4.58
CA ASP A 36 6.78 -10.99 4.63
C ASP A 36 7.37 -12.34 5.09
N ASP A 37 8.67 -12.54 4.83
CA ASP A 37 9.39 -13.79 5.14
C ASP A 37 9.60 -14.02 6.65
N ASP A 38 9.39 -12.98 7.46
CA ASP A 38 9.43 -13.00 8.92
C ASP A 38 8.04 -12.99 9.58
N THR A 39 6.95 -13.09 8.79
CA THR A 39 5.58 -13.07 9.30
C THR A 39 5.07 -14.48 9.64
N TYR A 40 4.59 -14.67 10.87
CA TYR A 40 3.89 -15.90 11.26
C TYR A 40 2.41 -15.87 10.82
N LEU A 41 1.99 -16.87 10.05
CA LEU A 41 0.60 -17.01 9.62
C LEU A 41 -0.17 -18.06 10.44
N ASN A 42 -1.20 -17.62 11.15
CA ASN A 42 -2.22 -18.53 11.69
C ASN A 42 -3.26 -18.89 10.61
N TYR A 43 -2.90 -19.83 9.74
CA TYR A 43 -3.70 -20.19 8.55
C TYR A 43 -5.17 -20.54 8.86
N PRO A 44 -5.50 -21.38 9.87
CA PRO A 44 -6.91 -21.69 10.17
C PRO A 44 -7.74 -20.47 10.55
N GLN A 45 -7.18 -19.53 11.32
CA GLN A 45 -7.89 -18.30 11.68
C GLN A 45 -8.01 -17.34 10.50
N MET A 46 -6.98 -17.25 9.65
CA MET A 46 -7.04 -16.46 8.41
C MET A 46 -8.18 -16.94 7.51
N VAL A 47 -8.28 -18.25 7.26
CA VAL A 47 -9.35 -18.82 6.42
C VAL A 47 -10.74 -18.54 7.03
N LYS A 48 -10.89 -18.71 8.34
CA LYS A 48 -12.14 -18.39 9.06
C LYS A 48 -12.49 -16.89 9.02
N TYR A 49 -11.50 -16.01 8.99
CA TYR A 49 -11.72 -14.58 8.88
C TYR A 49 -12.15 -14.20 7.47
N LEU A 50 -11.42 -14.65 6.45
CA LEU A 50 -11.75 -14.38 5.04
C LEU A 50 -13.11 -14.94 4.63
N SER A 51 -13.56 -16.05 5.23
CA SER A 51 -14.88 -16.63 4.95
C SER A 51 -16.07 -15.77 5.41
N GLN A 52 -15.82 -14.66 6.12
CA GLN A 52 -16.86 -13.71 6.55
C GLN A 52 -17.19 -12.67 5.46
N PHE A 53 -16.36 -12.60 4.42
CA PHE A 53 -16.51 -11.67 3.29
C PHE A 53 -17.06 -12.42 2.07
N ASP A 54 -17.78 -11.71 1.19
CA ASP A 54 -18.23 -12.30 -0.09
C ASP A 54 -17.07 -12.21 -1.10
N PRO A 55 -16.48 -13.33 -1.54
CA PRO A 55 -15.32 -13.30 -2.45
C PRO A 55 -15.64 -12.71 -3.83
N ARG A 56 -16.92 -12.49 -4.15
CA ARG A 56 -17.37 -11.89 -5.42
C ARG A 56 -17.43 -10.37 -5.37
N GLU A 57 -17.34 -9.79 -4.18
CA GLU A 57 -17.24 -8.35 -3.98
C GLU A 57 -15.76 -7.93 -3.89
N GLU A 58 -15.52 -6.64 -4.02
CA GLU A 58 -14.17 -6.10 -3.90
C GLU A 58 -13.79 -5.87 -2.45
N HIS A 59 -12.68 -6.46 -2.06
CA HIS A 59 -12.12 -6.35 -0.72
C HIS A 59 -10.63 -6.06 -0.77
N TYR A 60 -10.23 -5.04 0.00
CA TYR A 60 -8.86 -4.83 0.44
C TYR A 60 -8.86 -5.01 1.96
N ILE A 61 -8.05 -5.92 2.47
CA ILE A 61 -8.05 -6.31 3.89
C ILE A 61 -6.62 -6.23 4.39
N GLY A 62 -6.41 -5.58 5.53
CA GLY A 62 -5.09 -5.49 6.16
C GLY A 62 -5.15 -4.79 7.50
N PHE A 63 -4.03 -4.77 8.20
CA PHE A 63 -3.90 -4.03 9.45
C PHE A 63 -3.30 -2.65 9.18
N SER A 64 -3.93 -1.60 9.72
CA SER A 64 -3.37 -0.25 9.76
C SER A 64 -3.03 0.12 11.21
N PRO A 65 -1.85 0.71 11.48
CA PRO A 65 -1.44 1.12 12.81
C PRO A 65 -1.99 2.50 13.20
N THR A 66 -2.66 3.19 12.27
CA THR A 66 -3.30 4.48 12.54
C THR A 66 -4.73 4.27 13.04
N ALA A 67 -5.16 5.12 13.97
CA ALA A 67 -6.46 4.97 14.63
C ALA A 67 -7.66 5.06 13.66
N ASP A 68 -7.51 5.78 12.56
CA ASP A 68 -8.55 5.94 11.53
C ASP A 68 -8.36 5.03 10.31
N GLY A 69 -7.37 4.12 10.36
CA GLY A 69 -7.10 3.16 9.29
C GLY A 69 -6.46 3.73 8.03
N THR A 70 -6.01 4.99 8.06
CA THR A 70 -5.49 5.68 6.87
C THR A 70 -4.10 6.25 7.06
N TRP A 71 -3.39 6.45 5.95
CA TRP A 71 -2.10 7.14 5.91
C TRP A 71 -2.20 8.40 5.05
N ALA A 72 -1.50 9.46 5.46
CA ALA A 72 -1.41 10.66 4.66
C ALA A 72 -0.42 10.44 3.49
N VAL A 73 -0.79 10.85 2.28
CA VAL A 73 0.05 10.77 1.08
C VAL A 73 0.19 12.17 0.51
N ASP A 74 1.42 12.69 0.50
CA ASP A 74 1.76 13.94 -0.18
C ASP A 74 1.96 13.65 -1.68
N THR A 75 0.95 13.96 -2.47
CA THR A 75 0.96 13.72 -3.93
C THR A 75 1.99 14.58 -4.67
N LYS A 76 2.49 15.65 -4.04
CA LYS A 76 3.51 16.55 -4.61
C LYS A 76 4.92 16.17 -4.14
N ARG A 77 5.09 15.09 -3.38
CA ARG A 77 6.35 14.68 -2.75
C ARG A 77 7.50 14.55 -3.73
N LYS A 78 7.28 13.95 -4.90
CA LYS A 78 8.29 13.81 -5.95
C LYS A 78 8.79 15.15 -6.47
N GLU A 79 7.88 16.08 -6.77
CA GLU A 79 8.25 17.43 -7.22
C GLU A 79 9.08 18.15 -6.15
N MET A 80 8.75 17.96 -4.87
CA MET A 80 9.52 18.51 -3.76
C MET A 80 10.91 17.89 -3.66
N MET A 81 11.04 16.57 -3.86
CA MET A 81 12.34 15.87 -3.89
C MET A 81 13.22 16.39 -5.02
N GLU A 82 12.68 16.51 -6.23
CA GLU A 82 13.41 17.02 -7.39
C GLU A 82 13.86 18.48 -7.19
N ARG A 83 12.99 19.32 -6.61
CA ARG A 83 13.34 20.71 -6.26
C ARG A 83 14.44 20.76 -5.19
N ALA A 84 14.31 19.98 -4.12
CA ALA A 84 15.29 19.92 -3.05
C ALA A 84 16.67 19.44 -3.55
N ALA A 85 16.69 18.45 -4.45
CA ALA A 85 17.91 17.98 -5.10
C ALA A 85 18.58 19.07 -5.94
N LYS A 86 17.80 19.85 -6.72
CA LYS A 86 18.32 20.99 -7.50
C LYS A 86 18.88 22.10 -6.60
N GLU A 87 18.27 22.33 -5.45
CA GLU A 87 18.69 23.34 -4.48
C GLU A 87 19.81 22.87 -3.54
N GLY A 88 20.20 21.60 -3.59
CA GLY A 88 21.17 21.00 -2.65
C GLY A 88 20.70 21.01 -1.20
N LYS A 89 19.38 21.05 -0.96
CA LYS A 89 18.80 21.09 0.39
C LYS A 89 18.24 19.72 0.78
N PRO A 90 18.38 19.31 2.05
CA PRO A 90 17.72 18.10 2.54
C PRO A 90 16.20 18.31 2.57
N LEU A 91 15.47 17.36 1.97
CA LEU A 91 14.01 17.37 2.07
C LEU A 91 13.59 16.95 3.47
N LYS A 92 12.66 17.69 4.08
CA LYS A 92 12.05 17.29 5.35
C LYS A 92 11.25 15.97 5.17
N PRO A 93 11.04 15.19 6.24
CA PRO A 93 10.14 14.03 6.19
C PRO A 93 8.79 14.38 5.56
N SER A 94 8.20 13.45 4.80
CA SER A 94 6.92 13.65 4.10
C SER A 94 5.84 14.08 5.06
N ILE A 95 5.78 13.41 6.21
CA ILE A 95 4.82 13.72 7.25
C ILE A 95 5.51 13.70 8.60
N SER A 96 5.22 14.71 9.39
CA SER A 96 5.54 14.74 10.80
C SER A 96 4.48 13.95 11.58
N ILE A 97 4.94 12.84 12.14
CA ILE A 97 4.15 11.95 13.00
C ILE A 97 4.31 12.40 14.45
N SER A 98 3.21 12.47 15.19
CA SER A 98 3.23 12.51 16.65
C SER A 98 2.42 11.36 17.23
N THR A 99 2.97 10.70 18.24
CA THR A 99 2.25 9.73 19.06
C THR A 99 1.50 10.44 20.18
N LYS A 100 0.20 10.12 20.35
CA LYS A 100 -0.54 10.48 21.58
C LYS A 100 -0.02 9.65 22.75
N LYS A 101 -0.34 10.10 23.97
CA LYS A 101 -0.09 9.35 25.21
C LYS A 101 -0.70 7.94 25.20
N ASP A 102 -1.74 7.73 24.39
CA ASP A 102 -2.47 6.47 24.28
C ASP A 102 -1.92 5.53 23.17
N GLY A 103 -0.84 5.92 22.49
CA GLY A 103 -0.18 5.13 21.44
C GLY A 103 -0.63 5.47 20.01
N ASP A 104 -1.71 6.22 19.84
CA ASP A 104 -2.21 6.61 18.52
C ASP A 104 -1.22 7.50 17.75
N VAL A 105 -0.98 7.13 16.50
CA VAL A 105 -0.20 7.90 15.53
C VAL A 105 -1.11 8.93 14.87
N ILE A 106 -0.80 10.23 15.04
CA ILE A 106 -1.46 11.34 14.34
C ILE A 106 -0.49 12.04 13.40
N HIS A 107 -0.97 12.46 12.24
CA HIS A 107 -0.20 13.23 11.26
C HIS A 107 -0.50 14.73 11.42
N LYS A 108 0.54 15.55 11.61
CA LYS A 108 0.35 17.02 11.77
C LYS A 108 0.16 17.76 10.44
N ASP A 109 0.47 17.11 9.33
CA ASP A 109 0.53 17.73 8.01
C ASP A 109 -0.74 17.50 7.15
N GLU A 110 -1.84 17.08 7.79
CA GLU A 110 -3.11 16.69 7.14
C GLU A 110 -3.82 17.82 6.38
N GLU A 111 -3.65 19.09 6.80
CA GLU A 111 -4.35 20.25 6.19
C GLU A 111 -3.59 20.90 5.03
N LYS A 112 -2.54 20.26 4.50
CA LYS A 112 -1.74 20.83 3.40
C LYS A 112 -2.33 20.49 2.03
N GLU A 113 -2.33 21.48 1.15
CA GLU A 113 -2.76 21.31 -0.24
C GLU A 113 -1.91 20.26 -0.97
N GLY A 114 -2.54 19.20 -1.48
CA GLY A 114 -1.87 18.08 -2.13
C GLY A 114 -1.60 16.87 -1.22
N VAL A 115 -2.00 16.93 0.05
CA VAL A 115 -2.03 15.78 0.97
C VAL A 115 -3.42 15.16 0.98
N ILE A 116 -3.49 13.85 0.81
CA ILE A 116 -4.73 13.05 0.88
C ILE A 116 -4.59 11.93 1.90
N ARG A 117 -5.69 11.39 2.42
CA ARG A 117 -5.68 10.22 3.32
C ARG A 117 -6.20 9.00 2.61
N VAL A 118 -5.41 7.92 2.60
CA VAL A 118 -5.79 6.67 1.93
C VAL A 118 -5.72 5.51 2.93
N PRO A 119 -6.74 4.62 2.95
CA PRO A 119 -6.63 3.33 3.61
C PRO A 119 -5.36 2.58 3.20
N TYR A 120 -4.68 1.97 4.16
CA TYR A 120 -3.50 1.14 3.87
C TYR A 120 -3.32 0.03 4.91
N GLY A 121 -2.90 -1.14 4.45
CA GLY A 121 -2.52 -2.29 5.26
C GLY A 121 -1.00 -2.45 5.27
N THR A 122 -0.37 -2.55 6.43
CA THR A 122 1.09 -2.63 6.55
C THR A 122 1.62 -3.94 5.95
N GLY A 123 2.73 -3.87 5.20
CA GLY A 123 3.37 -5.06 4.64
C GLY A 123 3.69 -6.13 5.69
N GLY A 124 4.30 -5.73 6.80
CA GLY A 124 4.71 -6.65 7.88
C GLY A 124 3.58 -7.24 8.73
N SER A 125 2.33 -6.83 8.54
CA SER A 125 1.17 -7.54 9.12
C SER A 125 0.41 -8.37 8.09
N GLY A 126 0.84 -8.30 6.84
CA GLY A 126 0.17 -8.88 5.69
C GLY A 126 -1.12 -8.14 5.31
N TRP A 127 -1.51 -8.34 4.06
CA TRP A 127 -2.76 -7.85 3.51
C TRP A 127 -3.30 -8.83 2.47
N CYS A 128 -4.61 -8.78 2.22
CA CYS A 128 -5.27 -9.60 1.22
C CYS A 128 -6.13 -8.76 0.27
N LEU A 129 -6.19 -9.22 -0.98
CA LEU A 129 -7.04 -8.68 -2.05
C LEU A 129 -7.98 -9.79 -2.54
N SER A 130 -9.25 -9.44 -2.72
CA SER A 130 -10.22 -10.31 -3.41
C SER A 130 -9.92 -10.39 -4.90
N ARG A 131 -10.23 -11.53 -5.54
CA ARG A 131 -10.08 -11.74 -6.98
C ARG A 131 -10.71 -10.64 -7.85
N PRO A 132 -11.96 -10.16 -7.62
CA PRO A 132 -12.56 -9.11 -8.46
C PRO A 132 -11.79 -7.79 -8.43
N LEU A 133 -11.25 -7.40 -7.27
CA LEU A 133 -10.42 -6.21 -7.15
C LEU A 133 -9.12 -6.35 -7.94
N VAL A 134 -8.47 -7.51 -7.89
CA VAL A 134 -7.26 -7.80 -8.69
C VAL A 134 -7.58 -7.77 -10.18
N ASP A 135 -8.64 -8.45 -10.62
CA ASP A 135 -9.01 -8.53 -12.02
C ASP A 135 -9.31 -7.14 -12.61
N ARG A 136 -10.04 -6.29 -11.87
CA ARG A 136 -10.34 -4.92 -12.29
C ARG A 136 -9.09 -4.02 -12.29
N GLY A 137 -8.22 -4.21 -11.31
CA GLY A 137 -7.07 -3.34 -11.06
C GLY A 137 -5.77 -3.76 -11.72
N ILE A 138 -5.73 -4.90 -12.43
CA ILE A 138 -4.47 -5.54 -12.83
C ILE A 138 -3.52 -4.63 -13.61
N ASP A 139 -4.02 -3.83 -14.55
CA ASP A 139 -3.19 -2.89 -15.31
C ASP A 139 -2.55 -1.83 -14.42
N THR A 140 -3.23 -1.42 -13.35
CA THR A 140 -2.70 -0.48 -12.36
C THR A 140 -1.69 -1.16 -11.45
N PHE A 141 -2.00 -2.35 -10.94
CA PHE A 141 -1.12 -3.11 -10.05
C PHE A 141 0.18 -3.57 -10.73
N ALA A 142 0.12 -3.96 -12.00
CA ALA A 142 1.30 -4.31 -12.80
C ALA A 142 2.27 -3.13 -12.99
N ASN A 143 1.80 -1.89 -12.77
CA ASN A 143 2.57 -0.66 -12.85
C ASN A 143 2.81 -0.01 -11.48
N LEU A 144 2.61 -0.74 -10.37
CA LEU A 144 2.73 -0.20 -9.01
C LEU A 144 4.09 0.47 -8.76
N GLN A 145 5.18 -0.06 -9.31
CA GLN A 145 6.53 0.52 -9.25
C GLN A 145 6.59 1.96 -9.79
N VAL A 146 5.80 2.28 -10.83
CA VAL A 146 5.73 3.63 -11.40
C VAL A 146 4.97 4.56 -10.46
N GLU A 147 3.85 4.08 -9.90
CA GLU A 147 3.05 4.86 -8.96
C GLU A 147 3.82 5.14 -7.67
N CYS A 148 4.51 4.15 -7.10
CA CYS A 148 5.41 4.34 -5.97
C CYS A 148 6.48 5.39 -6.25
N ALA A 149 7.08 5.37 -7.44
CA ALA A 149 8.08 6.37 -7.83
C ALA A 149 7.46 7.77 -7.99
N ASN A 150 6.20 7.86 -8.39
CA ASN A 150 5.47 9.13 -8.57
C ASN A 150 5.12 9.80 -7.24
N ILE A 151 4.73 9.03 -6.23
CA ILE A 151 4.38 9.58 -4.91
C ILE A 151 5.52 9.48 -3.90
N ALA A 152 6.58 8.71 -4.20
CA ALA A 152 7.72 8.44 -3.33
C ALA A 152 7.34 7.84 -1.96
N TYR A 153 6.43 6.85 -1.98
CA TYR A 153 6.03 6.05 -0.83
C TYR A 153 6.34 4.56 -1.05
N PRO A 154 6.50 3.77 0.02
CA PRO A 154 6.63 2.32 -0.06
C PRO A 154 5.43 1.65 -0.73
N ASP A 155 5.58 0.37 -1.03
CA ASP A 155 4.62 -0.44 -1.78
C ASP A 155 3.28 -0.62 -1.07
N ASP A 156 3.26 -0.79 0.25
CA ASP A 156 2.03 -0.97 1.04
C ASP A 156 1.15 0.29 1.07
N VAL A 157 1.74 1.46 1.33
CA VAL A 157 1.06 2.75 1.26
C VAL A 157 0.64 3.06 -0.19
N SER A 158 1.51 2.77 -1.15
CA SER A 158 1.22 3.01 -2.57
C SER A 158 0.10 2.11 -3.09
N LEU A 159 0.00 0.88 -2.60
CA LEU A 159 -1.09 -0.05 -2.91
C LEU A 159 -2.43 0.55 -2.46
N GLY A 160 -2.50 1.02 -1.21
CA GLY A 160 -3.67 1.73 -0.68
C GLY A 160 -4.04 2.96 -1.52
N TYR A 161 -3.03 3.76 -1.88
CA TYR A 161 -3.20 4.92 -2.76
C TYR A 161 -3.79 4.55 -4.12
N VAL A 162 -3.24 3.55 -4.82
CA VAL A 162 -3.76 3.19 -6.15
C VAL A 162 -5.16 2.58 -6.08
N ILE A 163 -5.45 1.77 -5.06
CA ILE A 163 -6.80 1.21 -4.86
C ILE A 163 -7.83 2.33 -4.70
N GLN A 164 -7.52 3.34 -3.89
CA GLN A 164 -8.45 4.42 -3.59
C GLN A 164 -8.55 5.43 -4.73
N GLU A 165 -7.41 5.98 -5.16
CA GLU A 165 -7.38 7.16 -6.04
C GLU A 165 -7.40 6.82 -7.53
N LYS A 166 -6.90 5.64 -7.92
CA LYS A 166 -6.88 5.22 -9.33
C LYS A 166 -8.04 4.31 -9.66
N LEU A 167 -8.43 3.44 -8.73
CA LEU A 167 -9.51 2.48 -8.95
C LEU A 167 -10.85 2.90 -8.33
N GLY A 168 -10.89 3.87 -7.41
CA GLY A 168 -12.13 4.17 -6.66
C GLY A 168 -12.61 2.93 -5.88
N GLY A 169 -11.67 2.12 -5.40
CA GLY A 169 -11.90 0.82 -4.79
C GLY A 169 -12.40 0.88 -3.34
N PRO A 170 -12.59 -0.30 -2.72
CA PRO A 170 -13.14 -0.41 -1.38
C PRO A 170 -12.20 0.23 -0.35
N LYS A 171 -12.80 0.79 0.71
CA LYS A 171 -12.05 1.11 1.93
C LYS A 171 -11.61 -0.20 2.61
N MET A 172 -10.47 -0.14 3.29
CA MET A 172 -9.91 -1.27 4.04
C MET A 172 -10.67 -1.52 5.35
#